data_AF-A0A1J5PPW7-F1
#
_entry.id   AF-A0A1J5PPW7-F1
#
_cell.length_a   1.000
_cell.length_b   1.000
_cell.length_c   1.000
_cell.angle_alpha   90.00
_cell.angle_beta   90.00
_cell.angle_gamma   90.00
#
_symmetry.space_group_name_H-M   'P 1'
#
loop_
_entity.id
_entity.type
_entity.pdbx_description
1 polymer ?
#
loop_
_entity_poly.entity_id
_entity_poly.type
_entity_poly.pdbx_seq_one_letter_code
_entity_poly.pdbx_strand_id
1 'polypeptide(L)'
;MKKTLSSADLWPGSLESGLFRAQTISSVLLDLSALALCALVLFWGLGTLPIRDNNEALYAEIAKVMAAGGSWIVPHLDGVPYIEKPPLLY
;
A
#
# COMPACT_ATOMS: atom_id res chain seq x y z
N MET A 1 -26.56 -47.34 -23.06
CA MET A 1 -26.31 -46.78 -21.71
C MET A 1 -26.80 -45.34 -21.68
N LYS A 2 -27.97 -45.08 -21.08
CA LYS A 2 -28.53 -43.73 -20.95
C LYS A 2 -27.99 -43.16 -19.63
N LYS A 3 -27.09 -42.17 -19.67
CA LYS A 3 -26.72 -41.40 -18.47
C LYS A 3 -27.95 -40.57 -18.10
N THR A 4 -28.69 -41.03 -17.10
CA THR A 4 -29.78 -40.28 -16.48
C THR A 4 -29.17 -39.10 -15.75
N LEU A 5 -29.46 -37.87 -16.19
CA LEU A 5 -29.15 -36.67 -15.43
C LEU A 5 -29.86 -36.79 -14.08
N SER A 6 -29.08 -36.77 -13.00
CA SER A 6 -29.60 -36.92 -11.65
C SER A 6 -30.33 -35.64 -11.28
N SER A 7 -31.47 -35.75 -10.57
CA SER A 7 -32.26 -34.62 -10.08
C SER A 7 -31.43 -33.65 -9.20
N ALA A 8 -30.29 -34.11 -8.68
CA ALA A 8 -29.32 -33.32 -7.92
C ALA A 8 -28.54 -32.30 -8.79
N ASP A 9 -28.39 -32.55 -10.09
CA ASP A 9 -27.67 -31.67 -11.01
C ASP A 9 -28.52 -30.46 -11.46
N LEU A 10 -29.84 -30.54 -11.29
CA LEU A 10 -30.82 -29.52 -11.68
C LEU A 10 -31.17 -28.53 -10.55
N TRP A 11 -30.48 -28.60 -9.40
CA TRP A 11 -30.69 -27.65 -8.31
C TRP A 11 -30.12 -26.26 -8.69
N PRO A 12 -30.92 -25.18 -8.68
CA PRO A 12 -30.50 -23.86 -9.16
C PRO A 12 -29.26 -23.31 -8.45
N GLY A 13 -29.02 -23.69 -7.19
CA GLY A 13 -27.86 -23.26 -6.41
C GLY A 13 -26.50 -23.81 -6.89
N SER A 14 -26.46 -24.87 -7.70
CA SER A 14 -25.19 -25.43 -8.19
C SER A 14 -24.52 -24.50 -9.21
N LEU A 15 -25.30 -23.87 -10.10
CA LEU A 15 -24.83 -22.92 -11.10
C LEU A 15 -24.48 -21.55 -10.50
N GLU A 16 -25.24 -21.10 -9.50
CA GLU A 16 -25.00 -19.82 -8.83
C GLU A 16 -23.63 -19.79 -8.14
N SER A 17 -23.24 -20.91 -7.51
CA SER A 17 -21.96 -21.01 -6.80
C SER A 17 -20.73 -20.78 -7.71
N GLY A 18 -20.78 -21.24 -8.97
CA GLY A 18 -19.71 -21.04 -9.95
C GLY A 18 -19.67 -19.61 -10.51
N LEU A 19 -20.85 -19.01 -10.70
CA LEU A 19 -21.00 -17.62 -11.17
C LEU A 19 -20.49 -16.62 -10.14
N PHE A 20 -20.83 -16.78 -8.86
CA PHE A 20 -20.30 -15.95 -7.78
C PHE A 20 -18.77 -16.03 -7.70
N ARG A 21 -18.20 -17.24 -7.83
CA ARG A 21 -16.74 -17.45 -7.76
C ARG A 21 -15.97 -16.86 -8.94
N ALA A 22 -16.53 -16.95 -10.16
CA ALA A 22 -15.95 -16.35 -11.36
C ALA A 22 -16.02 -14.81 -11.32
N GLN A 23 -17.10 -14.26 -10.77
CA GLN A 23 -17.30 -12.81 -10.66
C GLN A 23 -16.35 -12.16 -9.64
N THR A 24 -16.05 -12.84 -8.53
CA THR A 24 -15.12 -12.34 -7.50
C THR A 24 -13.65 -12.32 -7.96
N ILE A 25 -13.20 -13.29 -8.77
CA ILE A 25 -11.80 -13.32 -9.25
C ILE A 25 -11.56 -12.16 -10.24
N SER A 26 -12.53 -11.86 -11.10
CA SER A 26 -12.44 -10.73 -12.04
C SER A 26 -12.41 -9.38 -11.32
N SER A 27 -13.13 -9.22 -10.22
CA SER A 27 -13.12 -7.96 -9.46
C SER A 27 -11.81 -7.78 -8.69
N VAL A 28 -11.26 -8.84 -8.08
CA VAL A 28 -9.97 -8.75 -7.37
C VAL A 28 -8.83 -8.35 -8.30
N LEU A 29 -8.77 -8.90 -9.52
CA LEU A 29 -7.76 -8.50 -10.49
C LEU A 29 -7.89 -7.03 -10.91
N LEU A 30 -9.12 -6.56 -11.08
CA LEU A 30 -9.39 -5.15 -11.36
C LEU A 30 -8.98 -4.25 -10.19
N ASP A 31 -9.33 -4.62 -8.96
CA ASP A 31 -8.98 -3.89 -7.74
C ASP A 31 -7.47 -3.83 -7.53
N LEU A 32 -6.77 -4.95 -7.75
CA LEU A 32 -5.30 -5.00 -7.69
C LEU A 32 -4.67 -4.15 -8.78
N SER A 33 -5.23 -4.17 -10.00
CA SER A 33 -4.73 -3.33 -11.10
C SER A 33 -4.92 -1.84 -10.81
N ALA A 34 -6.06 -1.46 -10.22
CA ALA A 34 -6.34 -0.11 -9.80
C ALA A 34 -5.39 0.32 -8.68
N LEU A 35 -5.18 -0.53 -7.67
CA LEU A 35 -4.25 -0.27 -6.57
C LEU A 35 -2.81 -0.13 -7.08
N ALA A 36 -2.39 -0.98 -8.00
CA ALA A 36 -1.06 -0.92 -8.63
C ALA A 36 -0.90 0.36 -9.46
N LEU A 37 -1.93 0.78 -10.21
CA LEU A 37 -1.91 2.04 -10.96
C LEU A 37 -1.82 3.24 -10.01
N CYS A 38 -2.61 3.26 -8.93
CA CYS A 38 -2.53 4.30 -7.90
C CYS A 38 -1.15 4.37 -7.26
N ALA A 39 -0.57 3.23 -6.90
CA ALA A 39 0.79 3.18 -6.37
C ALA A 39 1.80 3.70 -7.39
N LEU A 40 1.72 3.25 -8.64
CA LEU A 40 2.61 3.75 -9.70
C LEU A 40 2.53 5.26 -9.82
N VAL A 41 1.33 5.85 -9.92
CA VAL A 41 1.16 7.30 -10.06
C VAL A 41 1.67 8.06 -8.83
N LEU A 42 1.40 7.57 -7.61
CA LEU A 42 1.82 8.24 -6.37
C LEU A 42 3.33 8.17 -6.13
N PHE A 43 3.97 7.07 -6.50
CA PHE A 43 5.40 6.84 -6.26
C PHE A 43 6.26 7.14 -7.49
N TRP A 44 5.67 7.43 -8.65
CA TRP A 44 6.42 7.78 -9.86
C TRP A 44 7.24 9.05 -9.67
N GLY A 45 8.57 8.94 -9.80
CA GLY A 45 9.48 10.06 -9.65
C GLY A 45 9.75 10.49 -8.20
N LEU A 46 9.30 9.73 -7.20
CA LEU A 46 9.60 10.03 -5.80
C LEU A 46 11.12 10.01 -5.57
N GLY A 47 11.64 11.08 -4.97
CA GLY A 47 13.08 11.26 -4.72
C GLY A 47 13.93 11.70 -5.92
N THR A 48 13.33 11.96 -7.09
CA THR A 48 14.07 12.42 -8.27
C THR A 48 14.30 13.93 -8.30
N LEU A 49 13.48 14.70 -7.57
CA LEU A 49 13.61 16.15 -7.46
C LEU A 49 14.57 16.51 -6.32
N PRO A 50 15.35 17.59 -6.49
CA PRO A 50 16.19 18.09 -5.41
C PRO A 50 15.32 18.66 -4.27
N ILE A 51 15.93 18.74 -3.09
CA ILE A 51 15.36 19.43 -1.93
C ILE A 51 15.11 20.89 -2.32
N ARG A 52 13.87 21.34 -2.16
CA ARG A 52 13.40 22.63 -2.70
C ARG A 52 13.38 23.73 -1.66
N ASP A 53 13.23 23.39 -0.38
CA ASP A 53 13.23 24.34 0.71
C ASP A 53 13.98 23.84 1.95
N ASN A 54 14.19 24.74 2.91
CA ASN A 54 14.90 24.44 4.15
C ASN A 54 14.14 23.43 5.02
N ASN A 55 12.81 23.48 5.04
CA ASN A 55 12.03 22.55 5.84
C ASN A 55 12.22 21.11 5.31
N GLU A 56 12.14 20.91 4.00
CA GLU A 56 12.42 19.62 3.35
C GLU A 56 13.81 19.10 3.75
N ALA A 57 14.85 19.96 3.76
CA ALA A 57 16.19 19.60 4.20
C ALA A 57 16.24 19.19 5.68
N LEU A 58 15.61 19.98 6.53
CA LEU A 58 15.56 19.78 7.98
C LEU A 58 14.91 18.44 8.32
N TYR A 59 13.73 18.16 7.76
CA TYR A 59 13.03 16.89 8.01
C TYR A 59 13.85 15.70 7.51
N ALA A 60 14.44 15.82 6.32
CA ALA A 60 15.28 14.76 5.75
C ALA A 60 16.55 14.49 6.58
N GLU A 61 17.20 15.52 7.12
CA GLU A 61 18.40 15.36 7.94
C GLU A 61 18.09 14.66 9.27
N ILE A 62 17.02 15.10 9.95
CA ILE A 62 16.60 14.49 11.22
C ILE A 62 16.21 13.03 11.00
N ALA A 63 15.40 12.75 9.97
CA ALA A 63 15.03 11.39 9.57
C ALA A 63 16.26 10.51 9.31
N LYS A 64 17.24 11.05 8.58
CA LYS A 64 18.50 10.36 8.28
C LYS A 64 19.29 10.05 9.56
N VAL A 65 19.40 10.98 10.50
CA VAL A 65 20.08 10.75 11.79
C VAL A 65 19.37 9.69 12.62
N MET A 66 18.03 9.74 12.69
CA MET A 66 17.23 8.74 13.40
C MET A 66 17.41 7.35 12.79
N ALA A 67 17.35 7.24 11.46
CA ALA A 67 17.56 5.98 10.73
C ALA A 67 19.00 5.44 10.83
N ALA A 68 20.00 6.33 10.91
CA ALA A 68 21.42 5.97 11.01
C ALA A 68 21.88 5.51 12.41
N GLY A 69 20.95 5.31 13.35
CA GLY A 69 21.24 4.85 14.72
C GLY A 69 21.16 5.94 15.79
N GLY A 70 20.62 7.12 15.45
CA GLY A 70 20.24 8.15 16.41
C GLY A 70 19.03 7.76 17.28
N SER A 71 18.56 8.71 18.10
CA SER A 71 17.41 8.49 18.96
C SER A 71 16.09 8.57 18.19
N TRP A 72 15.28 7.51 18.27
CA TRP A 72 13.94 7.45 17.68
C TRP A 72 12.87 8.16 18.53
N ILE A 73 13.23 8.57 19.75
CA ILE A 73 12.32 9.23 20.70
C ILE A 73 12.58 10.74 20.70
N VAL A 74 13.85 11.14 20.69
CA VAL A 74 14.28 12.54 20.74
C VAL A 74 14.99 12.87 19.44
N PRO A 75 14.33 13.57 18.50
CA PRO A 75 14.95 13.98 17.24
C PRO A 75 16.14 14.91 17.50
N HIS A 76 17.16 14.84 16.65
CA HIS A 76 18.32 15.73 16.72
C HIS A 76 18.59 16.36 15.36
N LEU A 77 18.86 17.67 15.36
CA LEU A 77 19.31 18.43 14.19
C LEU A 77 20.69 19.00 14.53
N ASP A 78 21.68 18.74 13.68
CA ASP A 78 23.07 19.16 13.88
C ASP A 78 23.64 18.79 15.27
N GLY A 79 23.22 17.64 15.80
CA GLY A 79 23.65 17.13 17.12
C GLY A 79 22.94 17.76 18.32
N VAL A 80 22.00 18.68 18.11
CA VAL A 80 21.21 19.30 19.17
C VAL A 80 19.80 18.71 19.20
N PRO A 81 19.20 18.45 20.39
CA PRO A 81 17.82 18.01 20.49
C PRO A 81 16.84 18.98 19.81
N TYR A 82 16.01 18.45 18.92
CA TYR A 82 14.99 19.20 18.19
C TYR A 82 13.59 18.73 18.64
N ILE A 83 12.98 19.46 19.59
CA ILE A 83 11.74 19.06 20.29
C ILE A 83 10.57 20.01 19.92
N GLU A 84 10.47 20.36 18.64
CA GLU A 84 9.38 21.19 18.11
C GLU A 84 8.19 20.34 17.63
N LYS A 85 8.46 19.11 17.19
CA LYS A 85 7.46 18.16 16.66
C LYS A 85 7.64 16.76 17.26
N PRO A 86 6.57 15.97 17.34
CA PRO A 86 6.67 14.57 17.74
C PRO A 86 7.47 13.76 16.69
N PRO A 87 8.15 12.68 17.11
CA PRO A 87 9.10 11.93 16.28
C PRO A 87 8.46 11.20 15.09
N LEU A 88 7.13 11.02 15.06
CA LEU A 88 6.44 10.26 14.01
C LEU A 88 6.64 10.82 12.59
N LEU A 89 6.97 12.10 12.46
CA LEU A 89 7.06 12.81 11.18
C LEU A 89 8.47 12.79 10.56
N TYR A 90 9.46 12.27 11.28
CA TYR A 90 10.85 12.14 10.85
C TYR A 90 11.17 10.68 10.59
#